data_AF-A0A4R6F0P1-F1
#
_entry.id   AF-A0A4R6F0P1-F1
#
_cell.length_a   1.000
_cell.length_b   1.000
_cell.length_c   1.000
_cell.angle_alpha   90.00
_cell.angle_beta   90.00
_cell.angle_gamma   90.00
#
_symmetry.space_group_name_H-M   'P 1'
#
loop_
_entity.id
_entity.type
_entity.pdbx_description
1 polymer ?
#
loop_
_entity_poly.entity_id
_entity_poly.type
_entity_poly.pdbx_seq_one_letter_code
_entity_poly.pdbx_strand_id
1 'polypeptide(L)'
;MKGFYTALTATAVLLAAGCQAKEPPTQVVYRFDDHRYLELKGWDCEGELWYTDTKRGIHSQPASQFYRIFTRKYIHPSEKYIAITNWGADGFIVSKDYGQTWSDALYSPTGNEPNGDNRGPYDDILSFTVVNDQGFLQTKHRLYMSSKPFDDPRVVEGGPGITYTLEDGTVQRIEPSSPGWKWGMVYLTKEGLVGKVVSHETNYQNLPDQVPEVKGYTGWDHMRCDMDAGR
;
A
#
# COMPACT_ATOMS: atom_id res chain seq x y z
N MET A 1 -54.09 -60.26 33.46
CA MET A 1 -52.64 -60.48 33.68
C MET A 1 -51.90 -60.01 32.44
N LYS A 2 -51.03 -59.00 32.64
CA LYS A 2 -49.81 -58.62 31.90
C LYS A 2 -49.75 -58.70 30.36
N GLY A 3 -49.38 -57.57 29.77
CA GLY A 3 -48.60 -57.47 28.53
C GLY A 3 -49.34 -56.73 27.41
N PHE A 4 -48.80 -55.74 26.71
CA PHE A 4 -47.45 -55.17 26.67
C PHE A 4 -47.58 -53.71 26.19
N TYR A 5 -46.80 -52.81 26.81
CA TYR A 5 -46.45 -51.52 26.26
C TYR A 5 -45.59 -51.73 25.00
N THR A 6 -45.90 -51.04 23.91
CA THR A 6 -44.91 -50.68 22.89
C THR A 6 -45.13 -49.22 22.52
N ALA A 7 -44.42 -48.36 23.26
CA ALA A 7 -44.18 -46.99 22.86
C ALA A 7 -43.30 -47.01 21.60
N LEU A 8 -43.82 -46.47 20.48
CA LEU A 8 -42.99 -46.10 19.35
C LEU A 8 -42.22 -44.83 19.72
N THR A 9 -41.02 -44.98 20.26
CA THR A 9 -40.03 -43.89 20.29
C THR A 9 -39.34 -43.85 18.93
N ALA A 10 -39.80 -42.95 18.06
CA ALA A 10 -39.07 -42.59 16.84
C ALA A 10 -37.87 -41.72 17.24
N THR A 11 -36.69 -42.32 17.33
CA THR A 11 -35.44 -41.59 17.53
C THR A 11 -35.09 -40.90 16.22
N ALA A 12 -35.45 -39.62 16.09
CA ALA A 12 -34.98 -38.78 15.00
C ALA A 12 -33.47 -38.52 15.17
N VAL A 13 -32.65 -39.29 14.48
CA VAL A 13 -31.21 -39.00 14.36
C VAL A 13 -31.07 -37.86 13.35
N LEU A 14 -30.99 -36.63 13.85
CA LEU A 14 -30.57 -35.47 13.07
C LEU A 14 -29.08 -35.64 12.75
N LEU A 15 -28.77 -36.18 11.58
CA LEU A 15 -27.44 -36.07 10.98
C LEU A 15 -27.25 -34.60 10.55
N ALA A 16 -26.81 -33.77 11.50
CA ALA A 16 -26.20 -32.49 11.16
C ALA A 16 -24.84 -32.80 10.50
N ALA A 17 -24.83 -32.99 9.18
CA ALA A 17 -23.62 -32.86 8.39
C ALA A 17 -23.20 -31.39 8.49
N GLY A 18 -22.43 -31.08 9.54
CA GLY A 18 -21.83 -29.78 9.70
C GLY A 18 -20.88 -29.55 8.53
N CYS A 19 -21.28 -28.73 7.56
CA CYS A 19 -20.31 -28.04 6.72
C CYS A 19 -19.44 -27.19 7.66
N GLN A 20 -18.35 -27.76 8.17
CA GLN A 20 -17.29 -26.98 8.79
C GLN A 20 -16.60 -26.23 7.66
N ALA A 21 -16.89 -24.94 7.53
CA ALA A 21 -16.12 -24.07 6.65
C ALA A 21 -14.65 -24.14 7.08
N LYS A 22 -13.75 -24.48 6.15
CA LYS A 22 -12.31 -24.52 6.41
C LYS A 22 -11.84 -23.08 6.63
N GLU A 23 -11.11 -22.84 7.71
CA GLU A 23 -10.47 -21.54 7.94
C GLU A 23 -9.49 -21.23 6.80
N PRO A 24 -9.45 -19.97 6.31
CA PRO A 24 -8.46 -19.58 5.31
C PRO A 24 -7.03 -19.79 5.83
N PRO A 25 -6.12 -20.34 5.01
CA PRO A 25 -4.72 -20.50 5.40
C PRO A 25 -4.06 -19.13 5.56
N THR A 26 -3.04 -19.07 6.42
CA THR A 26 -2.20 -17.88 6.59
C THR A 26 -0.80 -18.17 6.09
N GLN A 27 -0.25 -17.26 5.28
CA GLN A 27 1.07 -17.41 4.68
C GLN A 27 1.88 -16.12 4.88
N VAL A 28 3.16 -16.23 5.23
CA VAL A 28 4.07 -15.08 5.12
C VAL A 28 4.36 -14.84 3.65
N VAL A 29 3.80 -13.77 3.10
CA VAL A 29 3.90 -13.46 1.66
C VAL A 29 5.02 -12.48 1.32
N TYR A 30 5.57 -11.78 2.31
CA TYR A 30 6.71 -10.91 2.12
C TYR A 30 7.49 -10.72 3.42
N ARG A 31 8.81 -10.59 3.33
CA ARG A 31 9.67 -10.21 4.45
C ARG A 31 10.43 -8.95 4.08
N PHE A 32 10.25 -7.88 4.85
CA PHE A 32 11.04 -6.67 4.72
C PHE A 32 12.45 -6.89 5.28
N ASP A 33 12.54 -7.70 6.35
CA ASP A 33 13.77 -8.13 7.01
C ASP A 33 13.49 -9.31 7.98
N ASP A 34 14.31 -9.48 9.03
CA ASP A 34 14.21 -10.54 10.04
C ASP A 34 13.00 -10.40 10.96
N HIS A 35 12.48 -9.20 11.16
CA HIS A 35 11.47 -8.89 12.19
C HIS A 35 10.19 -8.24 11.64
N ARG A 36 10.22 -7.78 10.38
CA ARG A 36 9.07 -7.18 9.69
C ARG A 36 8.61 -8.02 8.51
N TYR A 37 7.33 -8.36 8.46
CA TYR A 37 6.77 -9.21 7.40
C TYR A 37 5.27 -8.98 7.16
N LEU A 38 4.81 -9.42 5.99
CA LEU A 38 3.40 -9.44 5.61
C LEU A 38 2.85 -10.86 5.66
N GLU A 39 1.67 -11.01 6.22
CA GLU A 39 0.91 -12.24 6.28
C GLU A 39 -0.37 -12.09 5.46
N LEU A 40 -0.61 -13.03 4.56
CA LEU A 40 -1.86 -13.12 3.82
C LEU A 40 -2.70 -14.24 4.41
N LYS A 41 -3.89 -13.89 4.92
CA LYS A 41 -4.92 -14.85 5.32
C LYS A 41 -5.97 -14.91 4.22
N GLY A 42 -6.01 -16.01 3.45
CA GLY A 42 -6.85 -16.07 2.26
C GLY A 42 -6.62 -17.30 1.39
N TRP A 43 -7.32 -17.33 0.25
CA TRP A 43 -7.28 -18.42 -0.73
C TRP A 43 -6.71 -17.89 -2.05
N ASP A 44 -6.04 -18.73 -2.84
CA ASP A 44 -5.60 -18.34 -4.20
C ASP A 44 -4.77 -17.05 -4.24
N CYS A 45 -3.97 -16.82 -3.19
CA CYS A 45 -3.16 -15.62 -3.03
C CYS A 45 -3.96 -14.30 -3.04
N GLU A 46 -5.20 -14.38 -2.56
CA GLU A 46 -6.11 -13.26 -2.33
C GLU A 46 -6.76 -13.36 -0.94
N GLY A 47 -6.81 -12.25 -0.19
CA GLY A 47 -7.47 -12.24 1.11
C GLY A 47 -7.18 -11.03 1.98
N GLU A 48 -7.16 -11.25 3.29
CA GLU A 48 -6.77 -10.23 4.27
C GLU A 48 -5.25 -10.12 4.33
N LEU A 49 -4.73 -8.90 4.40
CA LEU A 49 -3.31 -8.63 4.57
C LEU A 49 -3.05 -8.08 5.97
N TRP A 50 -2.07 -8.68 6.64
CA TRP A 50 -1.59 -8.31 7.95
C TRP A 50 -0.12 -7.92 7.89
N TYR A 51 0.26 -6.92 8.66
CA TYR A 51 1.64 -6.48 8.85
C TYR A 51 2.07 -6.76 10.27
N THR A 52 3.29 -7.29 10.43
CA THR A 52 3.88 -7.59 11.72
C THR A 52 5.28 -6.99 11.81
N ASP A 53 5.56 -6.25 12.89
CA ASP A 53 6.89 -5.86 13.35
C ASP A 53 7.09 -6.37 14.79
N THR A 54 7.91 -7.40 14.95
CA THR A 54 8.12 -8.03 16.26
C THR A 54 9.00 -7.23 17.21
N LYS A 55 9.86 -6.32 16.70
CA LYS A 55 10.70 -5.46 17.55
C LYS A 55 9.91 -4.28 18.10
N ARG A 56 8.95 -3.78 17.33
CA ARG A 56 8.05 -2.69 17.75
C ARG A 56 6.75 -3.17 18.40
N GLY A 57 6.47 -4.47 18.35
CA GLY A 57 5.22 -5.03 18.88
C GLY A 57 4.00 -4.61 18.09
N ILE A 58 4.15 -4.38 16.77
CA ILE A 58 3.07 -3.95 15.88
C ILE A 58 2.50 -5.19 15.19
N HIS A 59 1.18 -5.33 15.23
CA HIS A 59 0.42 -6.24 14.39
C HIS A 59 -0.85 -5.51 13.94
N SER A 60 -0.94 -5.18 12.65
CA SER A 60 -1.98 -4.32 12.10
C SER A 60 -2.45 -4.84 10.75
N GLN A 61 -3.63 -4.40 10.31
CA GLN A 61 -4.29 -4.91 9.10
C GLN A 61 -4.30 -3.85 7.98
N PRO A 62 -3.31 -3.86 7.05
CA PRO A 62 -3.34 -2.99 5.89
C PRO A 62 -4.57 -3.19 5.00
N ALA A 63 -5.04 -4.43 4.84
CA ALA A 63 -6.21 -4.74 4.01
C ALA A 63 -7.10 -5.78 4.67
N SER A 64 -8.39 -5.47 4.81
CA SER A 64 -9.34 -6.35 5.50
C SER A 64 -9.88 -7.48 4.63
N GLN A 65 -9.67 -7.45 3.31
CA GLN A 65 -10.09 -8.48 2.35
C GLN A 65 -9.57 -8.13 0.93
N PHE A 66 -9.66 -9.10 0.00
CA PHE A 66 -9.39 -8.97 -1.45
C PHE A 66 -8.00 -8.43 -1.84
N TYR A 67 -7.05 -8.40 -0.90
CA TYR A 67 -5.68 -8.04 -1.24
C TYR A 67 -5.05 -9.16 -2.07
N ARG A 68 -4.58 -8.81 -3.27
CA ARG A 68 -3.82 -9.70 -4.15
C ARG A 68 -2.37 -9.26 -4.18
N ILE A 69 -1.45 -10.21 -4.00
CA ILE A 69 -0.02 -9.90 -3.89
C ILE A 69 0.52 -9.20 -5.14
N PHE A 70 1.45 -8.27 -4.94
CA PHE A 70 2.20 -7.67 -6.03
C PHE A 70 3.26 -8.63 -6.56
N THR A 71 3.30 -8.82 -7.88
CA THR A 71 4.07 -9.92 -8.51
C THR A 71 5.36 -9.46 -9.21
N ARG A 72 5.63 -8.15 -9.27
CA ARG A 72 6.90 -7.63 -9.79
C ARG A 72 7.91 -7.45 -8.66
N LYS A 73 9.12 -7.01 -9.02
CA LYS A 73 10.17 -6.74 -8.05
C LYS A 73 9.70 -5.71 -7.02
N TYR A 74 9.82 -6.05 -5.75
CA TYR A 74 9.39 -5.26 -4.61
C TYR A 74 10.50 -5.17 -3.57
N ILE A 75 11.06 -3.97 -3.39
CA ILE A 75 12.19 -3.70 -2.50
C ILE A 75 11.78 -2.64 -1.48
N HIS A 76 11.80 -2.99 -0.20
CA HIS A 76 11.26 -2.10 0.82
C HIS A 76 12.13 -2.05 2.09
N PRO A 77 13.25 -1.29 2.06
CA PRO A 77 14.08 -1.06 3.25
C PRO A 77 13.47 -0.05 4.25
N SER A 78 12.59 0.86 3.82
CA SER A 78 12.10 1.95 4.68
C SER A 78 11.31 1.43 5.89
N GLU A 79 11.50 2.05 7.04
CA GLU A 79 10.84 1.62 8.28
C GLU A 79 9.65 2.50 8.65
N LYS A 80 9.78 3.82 8.52
CA LYS A 80 8.75 4.76 8.95
C LYS A 80 7.63 4.86 7.92
N TYR A 81 8.02 5.02 6.65
CA TYR A 81 7.09 5.00 5.54
C TYR A 81 7.00 3.62 4.92
N ILE A 82 5.87 2.96 5.12
CA ILE A 82 5.56 1.68 4.49
C ILE A 82 4.55 1.94 3.39
N ALA A 83 4.74 1.34 2.23
CA ALA A 83 3.83 1.48 1.11
C ALA A 83 3.75 0.15 0.41
N ILE A 84 2.53 -0.36 0.29
CA ILE A 84 2.21 -1.68 -0.26
C ILE A 84 1.31 -1.43 -1.46
N THR A 85 1.66 -2.01 -2.60
CA THR A 85 0.77 -2.04 -3.76
C THR A 85 0.20 -3.44 -3.94
N ASN A 86 -0.78 -3.58 -4.83
CA ASN A 86 -1.46 -4.85 -5.10
C ASN A 86 -1.12 -5.38 -6.49
N TRP A 87 -1.69 -6.52 -6.86
CA TRP A 87 -1.48 -7.17 -8.16
C TRP A 87 -1.55 -6.22 -9.35
N GLY A 88 -2.56 -5.35 -9.44
CA GLY A 88 -2.72 -4.41 -10.58
C GLY A 88 -1.90 -3.13 -10.44
N ALA A 89 -1.28 -2.91 -9.27
CA ALA A 89 -0.67 -1.66 -8.87
C ALA A 89 -1.53 -0.43 -9.19
N ASP A 90 -2.83 -0.57 -8.92
CA ASP A 90 -3.85 0.45 -9.16
C ASP A 90 -4.04 1.43 -7.98
N GLY A 91 -3.38 1.17 -6.87
CA GLY A 91 -3.36 2.02 -5.68
C GLY A 91 -2.27 1.55 -4.71
N PHE A 92 -2.18 2.26 -3.60
CA PHE A 92 -1.19 1.99 -2.56
C PHE A 92 -1.85 2.06 -1.20
N ILE A 93 -1.52 1.12 -0.32
CA ILE A 93 -1.86 1.18 1.09
C ILE A 93 -0.59 1.61 1.81
N VAL A 94 -0.64 2.74 2.49
CA VAL A 94 0.53 3.39 3.09
C VAL A 94 0.40 3.55 4.58
N SER A 95 1.51 3.40 5.29
CA SER A 95 1.68 3.77 6.69
C SER A 95 2.81 4.79 6.80
N LYS A 96 2.63 5.77 7.67
CA LYS A 96 3.61 6.85 7.94
C LYS A 96 4.16 6.81 9.36
N ASP A 97 3.82 5.74 10.08
CA ASP A 97 4.02 5.58 11.51
C ASP A 97 4.48 4.16 11.88
N TYR A 98 5.36 3.60 11.03
CA TYR A 98 5.99 2.28 11.22
C TYR A 98 5.03 1.09 11.10
N GLY A 99 3.91 1.26 10.40
CA GLY A 99 2.89 0.23 10.23
C GLY A 99 1.82 0.22 11.31
N GLN A 100 1.72 1.26 12.15
CA GLN A 100 0.66 1.32 13.18
C GLN A 100 -0.70 1.62 12.58
N THR A 101 -0.76 2.59 11.67
CA THR A 101 -1.99 2.96 10.95
C THR A 101 -1.77 2.92 9.44
N TRP A 102 -2.86 2.68 8.72
CA TRP A 102 -2.87 2.52 7.27
C TRP A 102 -3.85 3.49 6.62
N SER A 103 -3.54 3.93 5.41
CA SER A 103 -4.39 4.80 4.61
C SER A 103 -4.16 4.54 3.13
N ASP A 104 -5.17 4.80 2.31
CA ASP A 104 -5.02 4.70 0.87
C ASP A 104 -4.28 5.92 0.32
N ALA A 105 -3.23 5.66 -0.47
CA ALA A 105 -2.57 6.62 -1.33
C ALA A 105 -2.88 6.30 -2.79
N LEU A 106 -3.00 7.34 -3.59
CA LEU A 106 -3.48 7.25 -4.97
C LEU A 106 -2.51 7.92 -5.94
N TYR A 107 -2.71 7.66 -7.22
CA TYR A 107 -2.07 8.44 -8.27
C TYR A 107 -2.62 9.87 -8.30
N SER A 108 -1.78 10.84 -8.65
CA SER A 108 -2.25 12.19 -8.97
C SER A 108 -3.33 12.09 -10.06
N PRO A 109 -4.46 12.81 -9.96
CA PRO A 109 -5.62 12.59 -10.83
C PRO A 109 -5.36 12.72 -12.34
N THR A 110 -4.38 13.53 -12.75
CA THR A 110 -4.11 13.80 -14.17
C THR A 110 -2.64 14.15 -14.42
N GLY A 111 -2.21 13.99 -15.67
CA GLY A 111 -0.94 14.51 -16.20
C GLY A 111 0.24 13.56 -16.09
N ASN A 112 0.04 12.34 -15.57
CA ASN A 112 1.12 11.38 -15.43
C ASN A 112 1.47 10.70 -16.77
N GLU A 113 0.46 10.42 -17.61
CA GLU A 113 0.64 9.77 -18.90
C GLU A 113 0.26 10.66 -20.09
N PRO A 114 0.90 10.48 -21.28
CA PRO A 114 0.64 11.31 -22.46
C PRO A 114 -0.80 11.21 -23.00
N ASN A 115 -1.48 10.09 -22.76
CA ASN A 115 -2.87 9.87 -23.15
C ASN A 115 -3.89 10.50 -22.17
N GLY A 116 -3.41 11.17 -21.12
CA GLY A 116 -4.25 11.81 -20.09
C GLY A 116 -4.53 10.93 -18.88
N ASP A 117 -4.16 9.65 -18.90
CA ASP A 117 -4.38 8.74 -17.78
C ASP A 117 -3.54 9.14 -16.56
N ASN A 118 -4.04 8.78 -15.39
CA ASN A 118 -3.34 9.01 -14.12
C ASN A 118 -2.23 7.99 -13.86
N ARG A 119 -2.21 6.85 -14.56
CA ARG A 119 -1.20 5.82 -14.42
C ARG A 119 -0.98 5.06 -15.73
N GLY A 120 0.19 4.48 -15.87
CA GLY A 120 0.54 3.63 -17.02
C GLY A 120 -0.13 2.26 -16.97
N PRO A 121 -0.07 1.51 -18.09
CA PRO A 121 -0.58 0.14 -18.16
C PRO A 121 0.08 -0.80 -17.13
N TYR A 122 -0.69 -1.74 -16.60
CA TYR A 122 -0.20 -2.76 -15.68
C TYR A 122 1.01 -3.55 -16.24
N ASP A 123 0.97 -3.89 -17.54
CA ASP A 123 2.03 -4.65 -18.21
C ASP A 123 3.35 -3.88 -18.38
N ASP A 124 3.34 -2.56 -18.11
CA ASP A 124 4.54 -1.73 -18.13
C ASP A 124 5.23 -1.66 -16.78
N ILE A 125 4.61 -2.14 -15.71
CA ILE A 125 5.17 -2.07 -14.36
C ILE A 125 6.34 -3.04 -14.21
N LEU A 126 7.48 -2.49 -13.81
CA LEU A 126 8.75 -3.21 -13.66
C LEU A 126 9.07 -3.52 -12.19
N SER A 127 8.88 -2.53 -11.31
CA SER A 127 9.18 -2.70 -9.89
C SER A 127 8.52 -1.64 -9.03
N PHE A 128 8.40 -1.93 -7.74
CA PHE A 128 8.03 -0.97 -6.71
C PHE A 128 9.12 -0.97 -5.62
N THR A 129 9.70 0.19 -5.36
CA THR A 129 10.77 0.36 -4.36
C THR A 129 10.37 1.43 -3.36
N VAL A 130 10.61 1.20 -2.07
CA VAL A 130 10.37 2.21 -1.03
C VAL A 130 11.66 2.42 -0.23
N VAL A 131 12.36 3.49 -0.56
CA VAL A 131 13.69 3.80 -0.01
C VAL A 131 13.74 5.26 0.40
N ASN A 132 14.50 5.56 1.46
CA ASN A 132 14.59 6.91 2.03
C ASN A 132 13.21 7.49 2.35
N ASP A 133 12.29 6.65 2.85
CA ASP A 133 10.96 7.07 3.26
C ASP A 133 10.13 7.70 2.10
N GLN A 134 10.41 7.27 0.86
CA GLN A 134 9.75 7.66 -0.37
C GLN A 134 9.46 6.43 -1.24
N GLY A 135 8.29 6.37 -1.88
CA GLY A 135 7.92 5.29 -2.78
C GLY A 135 8.20 5.60 -4.24
N PHE A 136 8.60 4.58 -4.98
CA PHE A 136 9.02 4.63 -6.39
C PHE A 136 8.44 3.46 -7.17
N LEU A 137 7.41 3.70 -7.98
CA LEU A 137 6.88 2.70 -8.92
C LEU A 137 7.48 2.96 -10.30
N GLN A 138 8.36 2.06 -10.72
CA GLN A 138 9.05 2.12 -12.01
C GLN A 138 8.23 1.36 -13.05
N THR A 139 7.95 2.03 -14.18
CA THR A 139 7.40 1.41 -15.39
C THR A 139 8.43 1.43 -16.52
N LYS A 140 8.10 0.87 -17.68
CA LYS A 140 8.94 0.95 -18.89
C LYS A 140 9.23 2.39 -19.34
N HIS A 141 8.35 3.34 -19.01
CA HIS A 141 8.40 4.69 -19.57
C HIS A 141 8.36 5.81 -18.53
N ARG A 142 7.95 5.51 -17.29
CA ARG A 142 7.75 6.50 -16.23
C ARG A 142 8.31 6.03 -14.90
N LEU A 143 8.63 7.02 -14.06
CA LEU A 143 8.90 6.83 -12.64
C LEU A 143 7.84 7.59 -11.84
N TYR A 144 6.98 6.85 -11.17
CA TYR A 144 5.99 7.39 -10.24
C TYR A 144 6.61 7.49 -8.86
N MET A 145 6.50 8.66 -8.25
CA MET A 145 7.12 8.98 -6.97
C MET A 145 6.09 9.53 -6.00
N SER A 146 6.15 9.07 -4.75
CA SER A 146 5.58 9.85 -3.65
C SER A 146 6.43 11.10 -3.40
N SER A 147 5.95 12.05 -2.60
CA SER A 147 6.80 13.12 -2.09
C SER A 147 7.95 12.59 -1.23
N LYS A 148 9.03 13.37 -1.15
CA LYS A 148 10.11 13.14 -0.20
C LYS A 148 9.61 13.28 1.24
N PRO A 149 10.21 12.59 2.22
CA PRO A 149 9.96 12.88 3.63
C PRO A 149 10.50 14.26 4.00
N PHE A 150 9.88 15.05 4.86
CA PHE A 150 8.50 14.98 5.39
C PHE A 150 7.67 16.09 4.73
N ASP A 151 6.49 16.41 5.27
CA ASP A 151 5.73 17.61 4.88
C ASP A 151 6.63 18.85 4.89
N ASP A 152 6.42 19.76 3.94
CA ASP A 152 7.17 21.01 3.91
C ASP A 152 6.84 21.85 5.16
N PRO A 153 7.84 22.25 5.97
CA PRO A 153 7.63 22.95 7.23
C PRO A 153 6.98 24.33 7.06
N ARG A 154 6.91 24.85 5.83
CA ARG A 154 6.21 26.10 5.53
C ARG A 154 4.70 25.93 5.51
N VAL A 155 4.20 24.73 5.25
CA VAL A 155 2.78 24.44 5.07
C VAL A 155 2.25 23.38 6.06
N VAL A 156 2.91 23.24 7.20
CA VAL A 156 2.39 22.55 8.39
C VAL A 156 1.71 23.55 9.33
N GLU A 157 0.95 23.05 10.32
CA GLU A 157 0.29 23.91 11.31
C GLU A 157 1.27 24.90 11.97
N GLY A 158 0.91 26.19 11.97
CA GLY A 158 1.78 27.28 12.46
C GLY A 158 2.87 27.75 11.47
N GLY A 159 2.97 27.15 10.29
CA GLY A 159 3.93 27.51 9.26
C GLY A 159 3.65 28.88 8.59
N PRO A 160 4.67 29.50 7.96
CA PRO A 160 4.55 30.79 7.28
C PRO A 160 3.78 30.76 5.95
N GLY A 161 3.36 29.61 5.44
CA GLY A 161 2.82 29.43 4.09
C GLY A 161 3.88 29.59 2.99
N ILE A 162 3.48 29.37 1.74
CA ILE A 162 4.37 29.54 0.57
C ILE A 162 3.74 30.54 -0.39
N THR A 163 4.38 31.69 -0.56
CA THR A 163 3.99 32.66 -1.60
C THR A 163 4.72 32.33 -2.90
N TYR A 164 4.00 32.30 -4.01
CA TYR A 164 4.53 32.04 -5.35
C TYR A 164 3.83 32.91 -6.40
N THR A 165 4.45 33.05 -7.56
CA THR A 165 3.94 33.88 -8.66
C THR A 165 3.67 33.02 -9.88
N LEU A 166 2.49 33.17 -10.47
CA LEU A 166 2.10 32.53 -11.73
C LEU A 166 2.79 33.20 -12.93
N GLU A 167 2.72 32.54 -14.09
CA GLU A 167 3.32 33.05 -15.34
C GLU A 167 2.76 34.41 -15.77
N ASP A 168 1.49 34.69 -15.46
CA ASP A 168 0.82 35.97 -15.74
C ASP A 168 1.15 37.08 -14.72
N GLY A 169 2.02 36.80 -13.73
CA GLY A 169 2.41 37.73 -12.67
C GLY A 169 1.50 37.72 -11.45
N THR A 170 0.41 36.93 -11.45
CA THR A 170 -0.49 36.81 -10.30
C THR A 170 0.23 36.18 -9.12
N VAL A 171 0.19 36.85 -7.96
CA VAL A 171 0.75 36.33 -6.70
C VAL A 171 -0.31 35.46 -6.00
N GLN A 172 0.08 34.23 -5.67
CA GLN A 172 -0.74 33.29 -4.92
C GLN A 172 0.00 32.79 -3.68
N ARG A 173 -0.74 32.13 -2.79
CA ARG A 173 -0.22 31.64 -1.53
C ARG A 173 -0.82 30.28 -1.16
N ILE A 174 0.05 29.35 -0.80
CA ILE A 174 -0.32 28.07 -0.17
C ILE A 174 -0.44 28.34 1.32
N GLU A 175 -1.66 28.22 1.85
CA GLU A 175 -1.89 28.37 3.28
C GLU A 175 -1.58 27.07 4.02
N PRO A 176 -0.96 27.14 5.22
CA PRO A 176 -0.65 25.94 6.00
C PRO A 176 -1.87 25.12 6.43
N SER A 177 -3.06 25.74 6.47
CA SER A 177 -4.32 25.06 6.76
C SER A 177 -4.84 24.22 5.59
N SER A 178 -4.34 24.44 4.37
CA SER A 178 -4.73 23.72 3.17
C SER A 178 -3.54 23.50 2.25
N PRO A 179 -2.53 22.71 2.69
CA PRO A 179 -1.28 22.53 1.96
C PRO A 179 -1.44 21.71 0.67
N GLY A 180 -2.56 20.99 0.52
CA GLY A 180 -2.71 19.99 -0.53
C GLY A 180 -2.34 18.60 -0.01
N TRP A 181 -1.51 17.88 -0.76
CA TRP A 181 -1.22 16.47 -0.47
C TRP A 181 -0.13 16.33 0.58
N LYS A 182 -0.46 15.60 1.64
CA LYS A 182 0.48 15.26 2.70
C LYS A 182 1.55 14.28 2.18
N TRP A 183 2.70 14.28 2.85
CA TRP A 183 3.81 13.39 2.61
C TRP A 183 3.33 11.94 2.40
N GLY A 184 3.77 11.33 1.30
CA GLY A 184 3.50 9.93 0.98
C GLY A 184 2.10 9.64 0.43
N MET A 185 1.16 10.60 0.40
CA MET A 185 -0.25 10.29 0.08
C MET A 185 -0.59 10.24 -1.40
N VAL A 186 0.31 10.72 -2.27
CA VAL A 186 0.08 10.76 -3.72
C VAL A 186 1.33 10.35 -4.47
N TYR A 187 1.14 9.52 -5.51
CA TYR A 187 2.16 9.12 -6.47
C TYR A 187 1.97 9.86 -7.79
N LEU A 188 3.04 10.45 -8.29
CA LEU A 188 3.03 11.22 -9.54
C LEU A 188 4.35 11.13 -10.28
N THR A 189 4.31 11.36 -11.59
CA THR A 189 5.52 11.51 -12.41
C THR A 189 6.00 12.97 -12.39
N LYS A 190 7.24 13.23 -12.82
CA LYS A 190 7.71 14.62 -12.95
C LYS A 190 6.84 15.43 -13.91
N GLU A 191 6.34 14.79 -14.96
CA GLU A 191 5.40 15.37 -15.92
C GLU A 191 4.06 15.69 -15.27
N GLY A 192 3.56 14.78 -14.42
CA GLY A 192 2.33 15.01 -13.65
C GLY A 192 2.44 16.08 -12.57
N LEU A 193 3.67 16.46 -12.19
CA LEU A 193 3.94 17.55 -11.24
C LEU A 193 3.83 18.94 -11.90
N VAL A 194 4.04 19.04 -13.21
CA VAL A 194 4.07 20.33 -13.92
C VAL A 194 2.74 21.06 -13.74
N GLY A 195 2.81 22.31 -13.31
CA GLY A 195 1.64 23.16 -13.08
C GLY A 195 0.82 22.80 -11.83
N LYS A 196 1.25 21.84 -11.01
CA LYS A 196 0.60 21.56 -9.72
C LYS A 196 1.11 22.52 -8.64
N VAL A 197 0.21 23.02 -7.80
CA VAL A 197 0.54 23.92 -6.69
C VAL A 197 1.56 23.30 -5.72
N VAL A 198 1.45 21.99 -5.45
CA VAL A 198 2.39 21.25 -4.59
C VAL A 198 3.84 21.24 -5.10
N SER A 199 4.09 21.61 -6.37
CA SER A 199 5.45 21.74 -6.91
C SER A 199 6.27 22.85 -6.21
N HIS A 200 5.61 23.78 -5.52
CA HIS A 200 6.28 24.82 -4.74
C HIS A 200 6.77 24.35 -3.36
N GLU A 201 6.36 23.16 -2.92
CA GLU A 201 6.83 22.55 -1.68
C GLU A 201 8.17 21.82 -1.87
N THR A 202 9.06 21.90 -0.87
CA THR A 202 10.42 21.35 -0.96
C THR A 202 10.45 19.83 -1.15
N ASN A 203 9.45 19.13 -0.63
CA ASN A 203 9.28 17.68 -0.73
C ASN A 203 8.89 17.20 -2.14
N TYR A 204 8.49 18.10 -3.03
CA TYR A 204 8.25 17.84 -4.46
C TYR A 204 9.34 18.41 -5.38
N GLN A 205 10.36 19.08 -4.82
CA GLN A 205 11.45 19.67 -5.60
C GLN A 205 12.64 18.71 -5.71
N ASN A 206 13.40 18.85 -6.81
CA ASN A 206 14.61 18.06 -7.09
C ASN A 206 14.36 16.53 -6.98
N LEU A 207 13.22 16.06 -7.49
CA LEU A 207 12.91 14.62 -7.54
C LEU A 207 13.95 13.89 -8.41
N PRO A 208 14.33 12.65 -8.07
CA PRO A 208 15.30 11.89 -8.85
C PRO A 208 14.72 11.44 -10.21
N ASP A 209 15.59 11.17 -11.17
CA ASP A 209 15.21 10.61 -12.48
C ASP A 209 15.13 9.07 -12.48
N GLN A 210 15.71 8.44 -11.46
CA GLN A 210 15.77 7.00 -11.30
C GLN A 210 15.57 6.62 -9.83
N VAL A 211 15.18 5.37 -9.58
CA VAL A 211 15.07 4.82 -8.23
C VAL A 211 16.43 4.96 -7.52
N PRO A 212 16.50 5.57 -6.32
CA PRO A 212 17.73 5.64 -5.55
C PRO A 212 18.32 4.26 -5.25
N GLU A 213 19.65 4.17 -5.18
CA GLU A 213 20.35 2.93 -4.87
C GLU A 213 19.94 2.40 -3.48
N VAL A 214 19.59 1.11 -3.41
CA VAL A 214 19.27 0.43 -2.15
C VAL A 214 20.49 -0.39 -1.71
N LYS A 215 21.06 -0.05 -0.56
CA LYS A 215 22.26 -0.72 0.00
C LYS A 215 21.91 -1.61 1.17
N GLY A 216 22.54 -2.79 1.22
CA GLY A 216 22.46 -3.69 2.38
C GLY A 216 21.06 -4.24 2.69
N TYR A 217 20.15 -4.25 1.71
CA TYR A 217 18.80 -4.78 1.89
C TYR A 217 18.81 -6.30 2.03
N THR A 218 18.20 -6.81 3.09
CA THR A 218 18.18 -8.24 3.46
C THR A 218 16.80 -8.88 3.32
N GLY A 219 15.77 -8.09 3.00
CA GLY A 219 14.43 -8.60 2.77
C GLY A 219 14.28 -9.35 1.44
N TRP A 220 13.07 -9.82 1.18
CA TRP A 220 12.73 -10.44 -0.08
C TRP A 220 12.62 -9.38 -1.18
N ASP A 221 12.96 -9.78 -2.41
CA ASP A 221 12.88 -8.93 -3.59
C ASP A 221 11.56 -9.09 -4.37
N HIS A 222 10.72 -10.06 -3.98
CA HIS A 222 9.39 -10.33 -4.53
C HIS A 222 8.48 -10.84 -3.42
N MET A 223 7.19 -10.54 -3.52
CA MET A 223 6.19 -11.25 -2.75
C MET A 223 6.08 -12.69 -3.28
N ARG A 224 5.73 -13.62 -2.39
CA ARG A 224 5.62 -15.05 -2.68
C ARG A 224 4.35 -15.56 -2.06
N CYS A 225 3.66 -16.47 -2.74
CA CYS A 225 2.48 -17.10 -2.18
C CYS A 225 2.26 -18.46 -2.85
N ASP A 226 1.85 -19.45 -2.05
CA ASP A 226 1.43 -20.76 -2.51
C ASP A 226 -0.08 -20.72 -2.82
N MET A 227 -0.42 -20.94 -4.08
CA MET A 227 -1.80 -20.98 -4.57
C MET A 227 -2.59 -22.17 -4.03
N ASP A 228 -1.90 -23.25 -3.63
CA ASP A 228 -2.52 -24.48 -3.14
C ASP A 228 -2.55 -24.57 -1.62
N ALA A 229 -2.14 -23.51 -0.92
CA ALA A 229 -2.19 -23.47 0.52
C ALA A 229 -3.60 -23.78 1.03
N GLY A 230 -3.67 -24.69 2.01
CA GLY A 230 -4.93 -25.08 2.63
C GLY A 230 -5.89 -25.84 1.72
N ARG A 231 -5.49 -26.33 0.53
CA ARG A 231 -6.31 -27.27 -0.26
C ARG A 231 -6.22 -28.70 0.26
#